data_AF-A0A028ZLZ1-F1
#
_entry.id   AF-A0A028ZLZ1-F1
#
_cell.length_a   1.000
_cell.length_b   1.000
_cell.length_c   1.000
_cell.angle_alpha   90.00
_cell.angle_beta   90.00
_cell.angle_gamma   90.00
#
_symmetry.space_group_name_H-M   'P 1'
#
loop_
_entity.id
_entity.type
_entity.pdbx_description
1 polymer ?
#
loop_
_entity_poly.entity_id
_entity_poly.type
_entity_poly.pdbx_seq_one_letter_code
_entity_poly.pdbx_strand_id
1 'polypeptide(L)'
;MSAFLLNQFKANHRIVILTPLHNFNITSRLKDYIDNIMIARETFKYTEDGSVGLMTDDYKALLLQASGGVYTNDDRYTPLEFSYYYLKEMFKEIMGFDEFYIARAQGTSVLPEDEILDAANKDLNNVFDAFYTQK
;
A
#
# COMPACT_ATOMS: atom_id res chain seq x y z
N MET A 1 15.15 -3.60 15.44
CA MET A 1 13.85 -4.29 15.38
C MET A 1 13.00 -3.82 16.54
N SER A 2 11.88 -3.14 16.28
CA SER A 2 10.95 -2.75 17.35
C SER A 2 9.86 -3.80 17.50
N ALA A 3 9.91 -4.60 18.57
CA ALA A 3 8.84 -5.57 18.88
C ALA A 3 7.47 -4.88 19.02
N PHE A 4 7.46 -3.60 19.43
CA PHE A 4 6.25 -2.80 19.50
C PHE A 4 5.60 -2.59 18.12
N LEU A 5 6.37 -2.21 17.10
CA LEU A 5 5.82 -1.96 15.75
C LEU A 5 5.25 -3.23 15.14
N LEU A 6 5.97 -4.34 15.25
CA LEU A 6 5.52 -5.64 14.75
C LEU A 6 4.21 -6.07 15.43
N ASN A 7 4.14 -5.99 16.76
CA ASN A 7 2.93 -6.39 17.48
C ASN A 7 1.75 -5.45 17.18
N GLN A 8 1.99 -4.15 17.09
CA GLN A 8 0.98 -3.18 16.67
C GLN A 8 0.44 -3.53 15.27
N PHE A 9 1.33 -3.82 14.32
CA PHE A 9 0.93 -4.18 12.97
C PHE A 9 0.08 -5.46 12.94
N LYS A 10 0.53 -6.53 13.61
CA LYS A 10 -0.20 -7.81 13.67
C LYS A 10 -1.55 -7.75 14.37
N ALA A 11 -1.79 -6.75 15.21
CA ALA A 11 -3.06 -6.57 15.90
C ALA A 11 -4.15 -5.91 15.03
N ASN A 12 -3.83 -5.47 13.80
CA ASN A 12 -4.74 -4.69 12.97
C ASN A 12 -4.90 -5.31 11.57
N HIS A 13 -6.15 -5.67 11.22
CA HIS A 13 -6.50 -6.27 9.93
C HIS A 13 -6.76 -5.23 8.82
N ARG A 14 -6.81 -3.94 9.19
CA ARG A 14 -7.05 -2.81 8.27
C ARG A 14 -5.88 -1.86 8.39
N ILE A 15 -5.05 -1.78 7.35
CA ILE A 15 -3.84 -0.97 7.34
C ILE A 15 -4.00 0.16 6.33
N VAL A 16 -3.99 1.41 6.78
CA VAL A 16 -3.99 2.58 5.89
C VAL A 16 -2.58 3.17 5.85
N ILE A 17 -2.03 3.31 4.65
CA ILE A 17 -0.70 3.89 4.41
C ILE A 17 -0.90 5.22 3.70
N LEU A 18 -0.37 6.30 4.27
CA LEU A 18 -0.38 7.61 3.64
C LEU A 18 1.06 7.98 3.28
N THR A 19 1.31 8.27 2.00
CA THR A 19 2.65 8.68 1.56
C THR A 19 2.61 9.62 0.36
N PRO A 20 3.46 10.65 0.31
CA PRO A 20 3.75 11.32 -0.94
C PRO A 20 4.57 10.38 -1.84
N LEU A 21 4.47 10.59 -3.15
CA LEU A 21 5.34 9.97 -4.13
C LEU A 21 6.48 10.93 -4.49
N HIS A 22 7.68 10.59 -4.02
CA HIS A 22 8.90 11.30 -4.35
C HIS A 22 9.87 10.33 -5.03
N ASN A 23 10.40 10.73 -6.18
CA ASN A 23 11.37 9.92 -6.95
C ASN A 23 10.89 8.49 -7.19
N PHE A 24 9.62 8.32 -7.56
CA PHE A 24 9.04 7.07 -8.06
C PHE A 24 8.91 5.93 -7.04
N ASN A 25 9.31 6.10 -5.79
CA ASN A 25 9.31 5.03 -4.79
C ASN A 25 8.78 5.49 -3.43
N ILE A 26 8.64 4.55 -2.50
CA ILE A 26 8.27 4.82 -1.11
C ILE A 26 9.30 5.69 -0.41
N THR A 27 8.84 6.44 0.60
CA THR A 27 9.75 7.23 1.44
C THR A 27 10.71 6.34 2.22
N SER A 28 11.90 6.85 2.54
CA SER A 28 12.91 6.10 3.30
C SER A 28 12.40 5.61 4.64
N ARG A 29 11.61 6.43 5.36
CA ARG A 29 11.00 6.05 6.63
C ARG A 29 9.92 4.99 6.48
N LEU A 30 9.18 4.99 5.37
CA LEU A 30 8.26 3.89 5.08
C LEU A 30 9.03 2.59 4.82
N LYS A 31 10.17 2.64 4.13
CA LYS A 31 11.04 1.47 3.96
C LYS A 31 11.56 0.95 5.31
N ASP A 32 12.02 1.83 6.19
CA ASP A 32 12.42 1.47 7.56
C ASP A 32 11.28 0.79 8.33
N TYR A 33 10.03 1.29 8.17
CA TYR A 33 8.86 0.70 8.80
C TYR A 33 8.57 -0.70 8.25
N ILE A 34 8.56 -0.88 6.92
CA ILE A 34 8.36 -2.18 6.27
C ILE A 34 9.40 -3.21 6.77
N ASP A 35 10.67 -2.80 6.92
CA ASP A 35 11.73 -3.68 7.46
C ASP A 35 11.50 -4.10 8.91
N ASN A 36 10.77 -3.31 9.71
CA ASN A 36 10.43 -3.67 11.09
C ASN A 36 9.22 -4.62 11.19
N ILE A 37 8.39 -4.70 10.15
CA ILE A 37 7.18 -5.56 10.16
C ILE A 37 7.32 -6.80 9.28
N MET A 38 8.23 -6.81 8.30
CA MET A 38 8.52 -7.98 7.45
C MET A 38 9.48 -8.95 8.14
N ILE A 39 8.97 -9.72 9.09
CA ILE A 39 9.77 -10.62 9.93
C ILE A 39 9.39 -12.07 9.66
N ALA A 40 10.40 -12.90 9.35
CA ALA A 40 10.21 -14.32 9.13
C ALA A 40 9.67 -15.02 10.39
N ARG A 41 8.72 -15.93 10.20
CA ARG A 41 7.89 -16.62 11.20
C ARG A 41 6.89 -15.72 11.95
N GLU A 42 6.78 -14.46 11.58
CA GLU A 42 5.85 -13.51 12.21
C GLU A 42 4.80 -12.98 11.23
N THR A 43 5.23 -12.48 10.06
CA THR A 43 4.34 -11.96 9.00
C THR A 43 4.45 -12.72 7.68
N PHE A 44 5.52 -13.49 7.51
CA PHE A 44 5.68 -14.49 6.45
C PHE A 44 6.56 -15.63 6.97
N LYS A 45 6.62 -16.77 6.29
CA LYS A 45 7.58 -17.86 6.60
C LYS A 45 8.09 -18.52 5.33
N TYR A 46 9.24 -19.18 5.43
CA TYR A 46 9.77 -20.02 4.35
C TYR A 46 9.20 -21.45 4.41
N THR A 47 9.00 -22.04 3.24
CA THR A 47 8.63 -23.42 2.98
C THR A 47 9.60 -24.02 1.96
N GLU A 48 9.43 -25.29 1.59
CA GLU A 48 10.24 -25.93 0.53
C GLU A 48 10.03 -25.26 -0.85
N ASP A 49 8.85 -24.68 -1.08
CA ASP A 49 8.45 -24.06 -2.35
C ASP A 49 8.67 -22.54 -2.41
N GLY A 50 9.21 -21.91 -1.36
CA GLY A 50 9.44 -20.46 -1.31
C GLY A 50 8.99 -19.81 -0.01
N SER A 51 8.34 -18.65 -0.09
CA SER A 51 7.75 -17.96 1.06
C SER A 51 6.22 -17.98 1.01
N VAL A 52 5.60 -18.11 2.17
CA VAL A 52 4.14 -17.97 2.33
C VAL A 52 3.83 -16.90 3.38
N GLY A 53 2.77 -16.13 3.13
CA GLY A 53 2.27 -15.12 4.04
C GLY A 53 1.65 -15.70 5.30
N LEU A 54 1.66 -14.92 6.39
CA LEU A 54 1.00 -15.24 7.66
C LEU A 54 -0.05 -14.21 8.07
N MET A 55 -0.18 -13.12 7.31
CA MET A 55 -1.19 -12.07 7.51
C MET A 55 -2.42 -12.38 6.65
N THR A 56 -3.01 -13.55 6.90
CA THR A 56 -4.18 -14.07 6.18
C THR A 56 -5.45 -13.87 7.00
N ASP A 57 -6.61 -14.20 6.44
CA ASP A 57 -7.92 -14.15 7.11
C ASP A 57 -8.43 -12.70 7.31
N ASP A 58 -8.79 -12.08 6.19
CA ASP A 58 -9.37 -10.74 6.07
C ASP A 58 -8.39 -9.61 6.44
N TYR A 59 -7.14 -9.71 6.00
CA TYR A 59 -6.18 -8.60 6.07
C TYR A 59 -6.22 -7.75 4.82
N LYS A 60 -6.43 -6.44 4.99
CA LYS A 60 -6.58 -5.48 3.89
C LYS A 60 -5.71 -4.26 4.11
N ALA A 61 -5.10 -3.78 3.03
CA ALA A 61 -4.33 -2.55 3.02
C ALA A 61 -4.93 -1.52 2.04
N LEU A 62 -4.86 -0.24 2.41
CA LEU A 62 -5.27 0.89 1.58
C LEU A 62 -4.13 1.90 1.52
N LEU A 63 -3.64 2.15 0.33
CA LEU A 63 -2.64 3.17 0.04
C LEU A 63 -3.32 4.48 -0.38
N LEU A 64 -3.13 5.55 0.38
CA LEU A 64 -3.46 6.91 0.00
C LEU A 64 -2.17 7.59 -0.46
N GLN A 65 -2.08 7.87 -1.76
CA GLN A 65 -0.86 8.41 -2.36
C GLN A 65 -1.11 9.74 -3.06
N ALA A 66 -0.26 10.74 -2.78
CA ALA A 66 -0.25 12.00 -3.51
C ALA A 66 0.98 12.09 -4.42
N SER A 67 0.80 12.55 -5.66
CA SER A 67 1.91 12.66 -6.64
C SER A 67 1.81 13.91 -7.52
N GLY A 68 2.98 14.42 -7.94
CA GLY A 68 3.06 15.53 -8.89
C GLY A 68 2.57 15.16 -10.29
N GLY A 69 2.99 13.98 -10.77
CA GLY A 69 2.55 13.42 -12.05
C GLY A 69 1.31 12.53 -11.93
N VAL A 70 0.74 12.17 -13.08
CA VAL A 70 -0.36 11.21 -13.25
C VAL A 70 0.24 9.85 -13.64
N TYR A 71 -0.20 8.77 -12.99
CA TYR A 71 0.33 7.40 -13.14
C TYR A 71 -0.70 6.40 -13.68
N THR A 72 -1.89 6.87 -14.08
CA THR A 72 -3.02 6.02 -14.51
C THR A 72 -3.35 6.16 -16.00
N ASN A 73 -2.46 6.76 -16.80
CA ASN A 73 -2.70 7.02 -18.22
C ASN A 73 -2.18 5.90 -19.13
N ASP A 74 -1.72 4.78 -18.57
CA ASP A 74 -1.01 3.71 -19.29
C ASP A 74 0.14 4.22 -20.18
N ASP A 75 0.86 5.23 -19.68
CA ASP A 75 1.97 5.88 -20.37
C ASP A 75 3.33 5.52 -19.75
N ARG A 76 4.38 6.29 -20.06
CA ARG A 76 5.74 6.07 -19.56
C ARG A 76 5.86 6.14 -18.02
N TYR A 77 4.93 6.79 -17.33
CA TYR A 77 4.97 6.96 -15.88
C TYR A 77 4.30 5.81 -15.14
N THR A 78 3.26 5.19 -15.70
CA THR A 78 2.55 4.05 -15.11
C THR A 78 3.50 2.94 -14.60
N PRO A 79 4.42 2.40 -15.42
CA PRO A 79 5.33 1.34 -14.95
C PRO A 79 6.41 1.85 -13.96
N LEU A 80 6.52 3.16 -13.77
CA LEU A 80 7.43 3.79 -12.82
C LEU A 80 6.75 4.12 -11.47
N GLU A 81 5.52 3.68 -11.22
CA GLU A 81 4.87 3.81 -9.91
C GLU A 81 5.40 2.73 -8.93
N PHE A 82 6.73 2.65 -8.74
CA PHE A 82 7.35 1.59 -7.94
C PHE A 82 6.88 1.59 -6.49
N SER A 83 6.43 2.74 -5.95
CA SER A 83 5.82 2.80 -4.62
C SER A 83 4.58 1.90 -4.51
N TYR A 84 3.66 1.99 -5.47
CA TYR A 84 2.44 1.17 -5.50
C TYR A 84 2.79 -0.29 -5.71
N TYR A 85 3.60 -0.60 -6.72
CA TYR A 85 3.98 -1.98 -7.01
C TYR A 85 4.72 -2.62 -5.84
N TYR A 86 5.74 -1.95 -5.27
CA TYR A 86 6.45 -2.47 -4.10
C TYR A 86 5.51 -2.78 -2.95
N LEU A 87 4.67 -1.83 -2.53
CA LEU A 87 3.76 -2.04 -1.41
C LEU A 87 2.73 -3.14 -1.72
N LYS A 88 2.14 -3.14 -2.92
CA LYS A 88 1.19 -4.18 -3.31
C LYS A 88 1.83 -5.57 -3.21
N GLU A 89 2.99 -5.78 -3.81
CA GLU A 89 3.64 -7.10 -3.82
C GLU A 89 4.10 -7.53 -2.41
N MET A 90 4.63 -6.61 -1.59
CA MET A 90 5.02 -6.93 -0.21
C MET A 90 3.82 -7.35 0.65
N PHE A 91 2.69 -6.65 0.51
CA PHE A 91 1.50 -6.97 1.30
C PHE A 91 0.77 -8.21 0.76
N LYS A 92 0.53 -8.30 -0.56
CA LYS A 92 -0.23 -9.39 -1.20
C LYS A 92 0.57 -10.68 -1.27
N GLU A 93 1.73 -10.65 -1.93
CA GLU A 93 2.45 -11.87 -2.30
C GLU A 93 3.37 -12.37 -1.19
N ILE A 94 3.95 -11.46 -0.39
CA ILE A 94 4.87 -11.86 0.69
C ILE A 94 4.15 -12.02 2.02
N MET A 95 3.38 -11.03 2.47
CA MET A 95 2.68 -11.10 3.76
C MET A 95 1.36 -11.88 3.70
N GLY A 96 0.73 -12.00 2.52
CA GLY A 96 -0.48 -12.79 2.32
C GLY A 96 -1.80 -12.02 2.51
N PHE A 97 -1.80 -10.69 2.41
CA PHE A 97 -3.01 -9.88 2.53
C PHE A 97 -4.06 -10.29 1.48
N ASP A 98 -5.32 -10.27 1.89
CA ASP A 98 -6.45 -10.59 1.03
C ASP A 98 -6.64 -9.54 -0.07
N GLU A 99 -6.52 -8.26 0.27
CA GLU A 99 -6.74 -7.18 -0.68
C GLU A 99 -5.78 -6.00 -0.44
N PHE A 100 -5.43 -5.32 -1.52
CA PHE A 100 -4.62 -4.11 -1.50
C PHE A 100 -5.26 -3.07 -2.42
N TYR A 101 -5.71 -1.97 -1.84
CA TYR A 101 -6.37 -0.88 -2.52
C TYR A 101 -5.48 0.35 -2.62
N ILE A 102 -5.81 1.25 -3.54
CA ILE A 102 -5.13 2.54 -3.68
C ILE A 102 -6.15 3.62 -4.03
N ALA A 103 -5.98 4.81 -3.44
CA ALA A 103 -6.61 6.05 -3.90
C ALA A 103 -5.54 7.10 -4.18
N ARG A 104 -5.65 7.78 -5.33
CA ARG A 104 -4.60 8.68 -5.83
C ARG A 104 -5.05 10.14 -5.83
N ALA A 105 -4.32 10.98 -5.10
CA ALA A 105 -4.32 12.42 -5.28
C ALA A 105 -3.16 12.80 -6.23
N GLN A 106 -3.30 12.48 -7.50
CA GLN A 106 -2.25 12.59 -8.52
C GLN A 106 -2.41 13.83 -9.41
N GLY A 107 -1.34 14.23 -10.10
CA GLY A 107 -1.37 15.40 -10.98
C GLY A 107 -1.24 16.74 -10.24
N THR A 108 -0.79 16.74 -8.99
CA THR A 108 -0.71 17.95 -8.13
C THR A 108 0.19 19.07 -8.68
N SER A 109 1.03 18.78 -9.68
CA SER A 109 1.86 19.79 -10.35
C SER A 109 1.28 20.31 -11.68
N VAL A 110 0.19 19.72 -12.17
CA VAL A 110 -0.32 19.97 -13.53
C VAL A 110 -1.84 20.13 -13.63
N LEU A 111 -2.61 19.68 -12.64
CA LEU A 111 -4.07 19.78 -12.60
C LEU A 111 -4.55 20.81 -11.55
N PRO A 112 -5.76 21.38 -11.72
CA PRO A 112 -6.41 22.19 -10.67
C PRO A 112 -6.69 21.39 -9.39
N GLU A 113 -6.61 22.05 -8.24
CA GLU A 113 -6.79 21.42 -6.92
C GLU A 113 -8.16 20.72 -6.78
N ASP A 114 -9.24 21.37 -7.18
CA ASP A 114 -10.59 20.80 -7.08
C ASP A 114 -10.73 19.51 -7.89
N GLU A 115 -10.17 19.46 -9.10
CA GLU A 115 -10.20 18.25 -9.95
C GLU A 115 -9.41 17.09 -9.30
N ILE A 116 -8.29 17.39 -8.65
CA ILE A 116 -7.48 16.40 -7.94
C ILE A 116 -8.24 15.84 -6.74
N LEU A 117 -8.86 16.72 -5.93
CA LEU A 117 -9.61 16.32 -4.75
C LEU A 117 -10.86 15.51 -5.11
N ASP A 118 -11.59 15.91 -6.15
CA ASP A 118 -12.77 15.19 -6.62
C ASP A 118 -12.40 13.78 -7.13
N ALA A 119 -11.34 13.67 -7.93
CA ALA A 119 -10.85 12.37 -8.41
C ALA A 119 -10.36 11.48 -7.26
N ALA A 120 -9.60 12.02 -6.31
CA ALA A 120 -9.11 11.27 -5.15
C ALA A 120 -10.26 10.79 -4.24
N ASN A 121 -11.27 11.63 -4.03
CA ASN A 121 -12.49 11.26 -3.29
C ASN A 121 -13.27 10.16 -4.00
N LYS A 122 -13.37 10.23 -5.33
CA LYS A 122 -14.00 9.17 -6.12
C LYS A 122 -13.24 7.84 -6.00
N ASP A 123 -11.91 7.85 -6.15
CA ASP A 123 -11.08 6.67 -5.96
C ASP A 123 -11.27 6.06 -4.57
N LEU A 124 -11.23 6.89 -3.53
CA LEU A 124 -11.44 6.46 -2.15
C LEU A 124 -12.82 5.83 -1.96
N ASN A 125 -13.88 6.50 -2.43
CA ASN A 125 -15.25 5.99 -2.30
C ASN A 125 -15.45 4.65 -3.03
N ASN A 126 -14.79 4.43 -4.17
CA ASN A 126 -14.86 3.17 -4.90
C ASN A 126 -14.32 1.98 -4.11
N VAL A 127 -13.38 2.21 -3.19
CA VAL A 127 -12.72 1.14 -2.41
C VAL A 127 -13.13 1.12 -0.94
N PHE A 128 -13.77 2.19 -0.44
CA PHE A 128 -14.04 2.39 0.98
C PHE A 128 -14.86 1.25 1.60
N ASP A 129 -16.02 0.94 1.00
CA ASP A 129 -16.90 -0.10 1.54
C ASP A 129 -16.25 -1.49 1.46
N ALA A 130 -15.58 -1.79 0.34
CA ALA A 130 -14.87 -3.04 0.14
C ALA A 130 -13.71 -3.22 1.14
N PHE A 131 -13.04 -2.12 1.50
CA PHE A 131 -11.97 -2.11 2.49
C PHE A 131 -12.49 -2.49 3.88
N TYR A 132 -13.67 -2.03 4.30
CA TYR A 132 -14.19 -2.33 5.64
C TYR A 132 -15.01 -3.62 5.73
N THR A 133 -15.67 -4.02 4.65
CA THR A 133 -16.51 -5.23 4.62
C THR A 133 -15.69 -6.47 4.99
N GLN A 134 -16.12 -7.25 5.97
CA GLN A 134 -15.49 -8.54 6.32
C GLN A 134 -15.89 -9.60 5.30
N LYS A 135 -14.96 -10.49 4.95
CA LYS A 135 -15.28 -11.70 4.19
C LYS A 135 -16.10 -12.69 5.01
#